data_AF-A0A525C456-F1
#
_entry.id   AF-A0A525C456-F1
#
_cell.length_a   1.000
_cell.length_b   1.000
_cell.length_c   1.000
_cell.angle_alpha   90.00
_cell.angle_beta   90.00
_cell.angle_gamma   90.00
#
_symmetry.space_group_name_H-M   'P 1'
#
loop_
_entity.id
_entity.type
_entity.pdbx_description
1 polymer ?
#
loop_
_entity_poly.entity_id
_entity_poly.type
_entity_poly.pdbx_seq_one_letter_code
_entity_poly.pdbx_strand_id
1 'polypeptide(L)'
;MRSMLICLILFVGVCVSAGSYSTTPAEALLVDKATAQPEETPALEAENPAACRDISGSWDWFTGDVKTFVADGAMSDPTGEWTGAWSCTDEGAYVLDWNNQTFVDTLQLSEDGSTLSGHNQFGMEVSGRRIVN
;
A
#
# COMPACT_ATOMS: atom_id res chain seq x y z
N MET A 1 33.12 42.67 11.61
CA MET A 1 32.46 41.94 12.71
C MET A 1 32.95 40.49 12.60
N ARG A 2 34.04 40.10 13.29
CA ARG A 2 34.05 39.27 14.52
C ARG A 2 32.99 38.14 14.44
N SER A 3 33.35 36.90 14.09
CA SER A 3 34.07 35.89 14.89
C SER A 3 33.19 35.29 16.00
N MET A 4 32.95 33.97 15.91
CA MET A 4 32.68 32.93 16.93
C MET A 4 31.97 31.78 16.19
N LEU A 5 32.47 30.56 15.96
CA LEU A 5 33.41 29.65 16.65
C LEU A 5 33.01 29.27 18.09
N ILE A 6 32.30 28.14 18.21
CA ILE A 6 32.13 27.25 19.38
C ILE A 6 31.89 25.85 18.73
N CYS A 7 32.86 24.92 18.57
CA CYS A 7 33.58 24.07 19.55
C CYS A 7 32.61 23.43 20.56
N LEU A 8 32.52 22.14 20.86
CA LEU A 8 33.29 20.93 20.64
C LEU A 8 32.48 19.86 21.41
N ILE A 9 32.14 18.70 20.85
CA ILE A 9 31.94 17.50 21.68
C ILE A 9 32.64 16.32 21.00
N LEU A 10 33.74 15.92 21.64
CA LEU A 10 34.51 14.70 21.42
C LEU A 10 33.76 13.50 22.00
N PHE A 11 33.69 12.39 21.27
CA PHE A 11 33.71 11.02 21.81
C PHE A 11 34.34 10.13 20.71
N VAL A 12 35.62 9.77 20.80
CA VAL A 12 36.11 8.45 21.29
C VAL A 12 35.34 7.33 20.59
N GLY A 13 35.85 6.68 19.54
CA GLY A 13 37.07 5.89 19.55
C GLY A 13 36.73 4.42 19.85
N VAL A 14 36.42 3.63 18.82
CA VAL A 14 36.57 2.17 18.85
C VAL A 14 37.17 1.71 17.53
N CYS A 15 38.34 1.09 17.65
CA CYS A 15 39.13 0.49 16.59
C CYS A 15 38.72 -0.97 16.43
N VAL A 16 38.59 -1.48 15.20
CA VAL A 16 38.77 -2.92 14.89
C VAL A 16 39.48 -3.09 13.55
N SER A 17 40.75 -3.48 13.69
CA SER A 17 41.51 -4.46 12.90
C SER A 17 41.69 -4.33 11.39
N ALA A 18 42.90 -3.92 11.02
CA ALA A 18 43.53 -4.21 9.75
C ALA A 18 43.72 -5.73 9.54
N GLY A 19 43.30 -6.23 8.38
CA GLY A 19 43.75 -7.50 7.82
C GLY A 19 44.79 -7.23 6.74
N SER A 20 46.02 -7.68 6.96
CA SER A 20 47.14 -7.59 6.03
C SER A 20 47.11 -8.74 5.02
N TYR A 21 47.35 -8.45 3.75
CA TYR A 21 47.88 -9.42 2.79
C TYR A 21 49.07 -8.77 2.06
N SER A 22 50.16 -9.54 1.93
CA SER A 22 51.46 -9.11 1.40
C SER A 22 51.73 -9.73 0.03
N THR A 23 52.30 -8.92 -0.88
CA THR A 23 53.29 -9.24 -1.96
C THR A 23 52.88 -10.24 -3.07
N THR A 24 52.89 -9.86 -4.36
CA THR A 24 54.07 -9.74 -5.26
C THR A 24 53.70 -9.02 -6.57
N PRO A 25 54.61 -8.30 -7.28
CA PRO A 25 54.32 -7.58 -8.52
C PRO A 25 54.68 -8.39 -9.78
N ALA A 26 53.98 -8.15 -10.89
CA ALA A 26 54.51 -8.31 -12.25
C ALA A 26 53.62 -7.57 -13.26
N GLU A 27 54.28 -6.93 -14.21
CA GLU A 27 53.76 -6.01 -15.21
C GLU A 27 52.87 -6.66 -16.29
N ALA A 28 52.06 -5.80 -16.92
CA ALA A 28 51.92 -5.62 -18.36
C ALA A 28 50.53 -5.88 -18.98
N LEU A 29 49.99 -4.78 -19.53
CA LEU A 29 49.36 -4.64 -20.85
C LEU A 29 48.06 -5.45 -21.11
N LEU A 30 46.91 -4.78 -21.09
CA LEU A 30 46.26 -4.16 -22.26
C LEU A 30 44.81 -3.74 -21.93
N VAL A 31 44.43 -2.66 -22.58
CA VAL A 31 43.13 -1.97 -22.63
C VAL A 31 41.91 -2.90 -22.57
N ASP A 32 40.98 -2.59 -21.66
CA ASP A 32 39.55 -2.56 -22.03
C ASP A 32 38.82 -1.44 -21.28
N LYS A 33 38.27 -0.52 -22.07
CA LYS A 33 37.39 0.55 -21.65
C LYS A 33 36.00 -0.05 -21.43
N ALA A 34 35.75 -0.61 -20.25
CA ALA A 34 34.41 -0.92 -19.81
C ALA A 34 33.93 0.21 -18.89
N THR A 35 33.02 1.03 -19.42
CA THR A 35 32.24 2.00 -18.67
C THR A 35 31.45 1.24 -17.60
N ALA A 36 32.01 1.14 -16.39
CA ALA A 36 31.28 0.66 -15.22
C ALA A 36 30.28 1.76 -14.82
N GLN A 37 29.04 1.52 -15.21
CA GLN A 37 27.85 2.21 -14.78
C GLN A 37 27.82 2.26 -13.23
N PRO A 38 27.44 3.39 -12.61
CA PRO A 38 27.27 3.45 -11.16
C PRO A 38 26.35 2.32 -10.71
N GLU A 39 26.76 1.57 -9.69
CA GLU A 39 25.90 0.64 -8.98
C GLU A 39 24.76 1.46 -8.35
N GLU A 40 23.66 1.56 -9.08
CA GLU A 40 22.37 1.94 -8.55
C GLU A 40 21.99 0.84 -7.56
N THR A 41 22.36 1.08 -6.30
CA THR A 41 21.69 0.55 -5.11
C THR A 41 20.22 0.34 -5.45
N PRO A 42 19.65 -0.88 -5.31
CA PRO A 42 18.21 -1.05 -5.50
C PRO A 42 17.53 -0.08 -4.55
N ALA A 43 16.97 0.99 -5.12
CA ALA A 43 16.07 1.85 -4.40
C ALA A 43 14.99 0.91 -3.85
N LEU A 44 14.82 0.95 -2.53
CA LEU A 44 13.72 0.30 -1.85
C LEU A 44 12.44 0.80 -2.55
N GLU A 45 11.96 0.02 -3.50
CA GLU A 45 10.74 0.28 -4.24
C GLU A 45 9.67 0.26 -3.17
N ALA A 46 9.17 1.45 -2.81
CA ALA A 46 8.12 1.59 -1.84
C ALA A 46 6.97 0.70 -2.32
N GLU A 47 6.74 -0.40 -1.60
CA GLU A 47 5.68 -1.34 -1.92
C GLU A 47 4.40 -0.53 -1.99
N ASN A 48 3.80 -0.50 -3.18
CA ASN A 48 2.65 0.32 -3.51
C ASN A 48 1.60 0.19 -2.38
N PRO A 49 1.16 1.30 -1.75
CA PRO A 49 0.27 1.23 -0.60
C PRO A 49 -1.02 0.49 -0.96
N ALA A 50 -1.33 -0.53 -0.15
CA ALA A 50 -2.57 -1.30 -0.09
C ALA A 50 -3.26 -1.59 -1.43
N ALA A 51 -2.77 -2.58 -2.19
CA ALA A 51 -3.64 -3.26 -3.14
C ALA A 51 -4.86 -3.83 -2.39
N CYS A 52 -6.06 -3.29 -2.64
CA CYS A 52 -7.25 -3.79 -1.98
C CYS A 52 -7.43 -5.29 -2.20
N ARG A 53 -7.99 -5.93 -1.17
CA ARG A 53 -8.42 -7.32 -1.26
C ARG A 53 -9.73 -7.39 -2.04
N ASP A 54 -9.98 -8.54 -2.65
CA ASP A 54 -11.24 -8.79 -3.32
C ASP A 54 -12.41 -8.81 -2.31
N ILE A 55 -13.43 -8.00 -2.58
CA ILE A 55 -14.67 -7.95 -1.79
C ILE A 55 -15.86 -8.62 -2.47
N SER A 56 -15.64 -9.31 -3.59
CA SER A 56 -16.67 -10.11 -4.26
C SER A 56 -17.28 -11.16 -3.34
N GLY A 57 -18.58 -11.41 -3.47
CA GLY A 57 -19.36 -12.32 -2.64
C GLY A 57 -20.69 -11.73 -2.17
N SER A 58 -21.34 -12.43 -1.24
CA SER A 58 -22.60 -12.02 -0.63
C SER A 58 -22.37 -11.40 0.75
N TRP A 59 -23.09 -10.33 1.03
CA TRP A 59 -22.97 -9.53 2.24
C TRP A 59 -24.34 -9.32 2.88
N ASP A 60 -24.45 -9.63 4.17
CA ASP A 60 -25.55 -9.26 5.05
C ASP A 60 -25.42 -7.77 5.37
N TRP A 61 -26.23 -6.93 4.73
CA TRP A 61 -26.08 -5.49 4.72
C TRP A 61 -26.84 -4.82 5.87
N PHE A 62 -26.43 -3.61 6.29
CA PHE A 62 -27.05 -2.91 7.41
C PHE A 62 -28.56 -2.62 7.23
N THR A 63 -29.06 -2.64 5.99
CA THR A 63 -30.50 -2.47 5.70
C THR A 63 -31.32 -3.75 5.94
N GLY A 64 -30.67 -4.87 6.25
CA GLY A 64 -31.30 -6.18 6.44
C GLY A 64 -31.42 -7.01 5.16
N ASP A 65 -31.02 -6.45 4.02
CA ASP A 65 -31.00 -7.18 2.74
C ASP A 65 -29.61 -7.76 2.47
N VAL A 66 -29.57 -8.80 1.63
CA VAL A 66 -28.31 -9.29 1.09
C VAL A 66 -27.89 -8.42 -0.09
N LYS A 67 -26.61 -8.06 -0.18
CA LYS A 67 -26.01 -7.46 -1.37
C LYS A 67 -24.99 -8.41 -1.98
N THR A 68 -24.95 -8.48 -3.30
CA THR A 68 -24.02 -9.31 -4.06
C THR A 68 -23.03 -8.40 -4.77
N PHE A 69 -21.75 -8.59 -4.48
CA PHE A 69 -20.66 -7.88 -5.13
C PHE A 69 -19.95 -8.87 -6.04
N VAL A 70 -19.65 -8.48 -7.27
CA VAL A 70 -18.90 -9.30 -8.21
C VAL A 70 -17.52 -8.70 -8.45
N ALA A 71 -16.56 -9.55 -8.81
CA ALA A 71 -15.13 -9.20 -8.88
C ALA A 71 -14.80 -8.16 -9.96
N ASP A 72 -15.69 -7.93 -10.93
CA ASP A 72 -15.54 -6.90 -11.96
C ASP A 72 -15.95 -5.50 -11.48
N GLY A 73 -16.34 -5.37 -10.21
CA GLY A 73 -16.76 -4.10 -9.62
C GLY A 73 -18.26 -3.87 -9.66
N ALA A 74 -19.10 -4.74 -10.24
CA ALA A 74 -20.54 -4.54 -10.16
C ALA A 74 -21.13 -5.00 -8.81
N MET A 75 -22.25 -4.39 -8.43
CA MET A 75 -23.01 -4.79 -7.24
C MET A 75 -24.52 -4.71 -7.48
N SER A 76 -25.26 -5.60 -6.81
CA SER A 76 -26.72 -5.58 -6.83
C SER A 76 -27.32 -6.20 -5.58
N ASP A 77 -28.61 -5.95 -5.36
CA ASP A 77 -29.44 -6.77 -4.48
C ASP A 77 -30.13 -7.92 -5.26
N PRO A 78 -30.81 -8.86 -4.58
CA PRO A 78 -31.49 -9.98 -5.23
C PRO A 78 -32.67 -9.58 -6.12
N THR A 79 -33.29 -8.42 -5.86
CA THR A 79 -34.44 -7.92 -6.63
C THR A 79 -34.01 -7.16 -7.89
N GLY A 80 -32.76 -6.67 -7.92
CA GLY A 80 -32.23 -5.79 -8.97
C GLY A 80 -32.70 -4.34 -8.83
N GLU A 81 -33.36 -3.97 -7.74
CA GLU A 81 -33.81 -2.59 -7.49
C GLU A 81 -32.64 -1.68 -7.09
N TRP A 82 -31.68 -2.25 -6.36
CA TRP A 82 -30.45 -1.58 -5.97
C TRP A 82 -29.30 -2.16 -6.76
N THR A 83 -28.73 -1.37 -7.66
CA THR A 83 -27.58 -1.75 -8.48
C THR A 83 -26.50 -0.69 -8.38
N GLY A 84 -25.28 -1.03 -8.76
CA GLY A 84 -24.19 -0.07 -8.70
C GLY A 84 -22.85 -0.66 -9.05
N ALA A 85 -21.81 0.09 -8.70
CA ALA A 85 -20.43 -0.35 -8.82
C ALA A 85 -19.62 -0.06 -7.56
N TRP A 86 -18.61 -0.87 -7.30
CA TRP A 86 -17.63 -0.67 -6.26
C TRP A 86 -16.24 -0.57 -6.86
N SER A 87 -15.38 0.21 -6.21
CA SER A 87 -13.98 0.37 -6.57
C SER A 87 -13.12 0.52 -5.32
N CYS A 88 -11.81 0.32 -5.47
CA CYS A 88 -10.81 0.54 -4.44
C CYS A 88 -10.04 1.83 -4.74
N THR A 89 -9.75 2.61 -3.70
CA THR A 89 -8.84 3.76 -3.77
C THR A 89 -7.40 3.35 -3.51
N ASP A 90 -6.45 4.19 -3.91
CA ASP A 90 -5.01 3.98 -3.63
C ASP A 90 -4.68 3.99 -2.11
N GLU A 91 -5.63 4.43 -1.28
CA GLU A 91 -5.53 4.47 0.18
C GLU A 91 -6.10 3.20 0.83
N GLY A 92 -6.58 2.24 0.03
CA GLY A 92 -7.15 0.98 0.51
C GLY A 92 -8.61 1.06 0.95
N ALA A 93 -9.33 2.13 0.59
CA ALA A 93 -10.74 2.29 0.88
C ALA A 93 -11.63 1.82 -0.27
N TYR A 94 -12.81 1.32 0.04
CA TYR A 94 -13.81 0.89 -0.94
C TYR A 94 -14.86 1.97 -1.12
N VAL A 95 -15.06 2.38 -2.36
CA VAL A 95 -16.12 3.32 -2.75
C VAL A 95 -17.21 2.55 -3.45
N LEU A 96 -18.42 2.55 -2.89
CA LEU A 96 -19.61 1.89 -3.43
C LEU A 96 -20.58 2.96 -3.94
N ASP A 97 -20.81 2.97 -5.25
CA ASP A 97 -21.73 3.86 -5.95
C ASP A 97 -23.05 3.14 -6.25
N TRP A 98 -24.09 3.42 -5.46
CA TRP A 98 -25.43 2.87 -5.63
C TRP A 98 -26.32 3.79 -6.48
N ASN A 99 -27.00 3.18 -7.45
CA ASN A 99 -28.04 3.78 -8.28
C ASN A 99 -27.59 5.11 -8.92
N ASN A 100 -26.46 5.10 -9.62
CA ASN A 100 -25.88 6.24 -10.34
C ASN A 100 -25.64 7.46 -9.43
N GLN A 101 -24.85 7.27 -8.37
CA GLN A 101 -24.36 8.24 -7.39
C GLN A 101 -25.45 8.78 -6.45
N THR A 102 -26.58 8.08 -6.36
CA THR A 102 -27.63 8.43 -5.39
C THR A 102 -27.11 8.22 -3.97
N PHE A 103 -26.42 7.11 -3.72
CA PHE A 103 -25.69 6.86 -2.48
C PHE A 103 -24.26 6.46 -2.80
N VAL A 104 -23.31 7.09 -2.11
CA VAL A 104 -21.89 6.79 -2.25
C VAL A 104 -21.34 6.46 -0.87
N ASP A 105 -20.99 5.20 -0.67
CA ASP A 105 -20.42 4.71 0.59
C ASP A 105 -18.90 4.64 0.49
N THR A 106 -18.22 5.05 1.56
CA THR A 106 -16.77 4.87 1.73
C THR A 106 -16.53 3.94 2.91
N LEU A 107 -15.98 2.76 2.63
CA LEU A 107 -15.89 1.64 3.57
C LEU A 107 -14.46 1.12 3.68
N GLN A 108 -14.12 0.59 4.85
CA GLN A 108 -12.92 -0.22 5.07
C GLN A 108 -13.32 -1.69 5.22
N LEU A 109 -12.45 -2.58 4.72
CA LEU A 109 -12.55 -4.02 4.98
C LEU A 109 -11.77 -4.36 6.26
N SER A 110 -12.37 -5.15 7.14
CA SER A 110 -11.70 -5.69 8.33
C SER A 110 -10.51 -6.60 7.94
N GLU A 111 -9.55 -6.74 8.85
CA GLU A 111 -8.34 -7.55 8.61
C GLU A 111 -8.65 -9.02 8.30
N ASP A 112 -9.68 -9.59 8.90
CA ASP A 112 -10.15 -10.95 8.61
C ASP A 112 -10.96 -11.06 7.31
N GLY A 113 -11.30 -9.93 6.67
CA GLY A 113 -12.10 -9.86 5.46
C GLY A 113 -13.60 -10.14 5.64
N SER A 114 -14.07 -10.19 6.90
CA SER A 114 -15.45 -10.58 7.23
C SER A 114 -16.43 -9.41 7.28
N THR A 115 -15.94 -8.17 7.42
CA THR A 115 -16.78 -6.99 7.68
C THR A 115 -16.35 -5.82 6.81
N LEU A 116 -17.31 -5.18 6.16
CA LEU A 116 -17.18 -3.84 5.59
C LEU A 116 -17.84 -2.84 6.54
N SER A 117 -17.19 -1.72 6.80
CA SER A 117 -17.73 -0.67 7.68
C SER A 117 -17.24 0.71 7.27
N GLY A 118 -18.10 1.71 7.40
CA GLY A 118 -17.76 3.11 7.13
C GLY A 118 -19.00 3.99 7.13
N HIS A 119 -19.07 4.93 6.18
CA HIS A 119 -20.17 5.89 6.10
C HIS A 119 -20.52 6.23 4.65
N ASN A 120 -21.73 6.72 4.44
CA ASN A 120 -22.12 7.31 3.17
C ASN A 120 -21.79 8.80 3.10
N GLN A 121 -22.02 9.41 1.94
CA GLN A 121 -21.73 10.83 1.70
C GLN A 121 -22.49 11.81 2.63
N PHE A 122 -23.53 11.34 3.33
CA PHE A 122 -24.30 12.11 4.30
C PHE A 122 -23.85 11.89 5.76
N GLY A 123 -22.81 11.08 5.97
CA GLY A 123 -22.28 10.74 7.30
C GLY A 123 -23.07 9.66 8.02
N MET A 124 -23.98 8.94 7.34
CA MET A 124 -24.70 7.81 7.93
C MET A 124 -23.78 6.59 7.97
N GLU A 125 -23.76 5.87 9.09
CA GLU A 125 -22.99 4.62 9.22
C GLU A 125 -23.53 3.54 8.28
N VAL A 126 -22.61 2.84 7.63
CA VAL A 126 -22.90 1.75 6.69
C VAL A 126 -22.02 0.56 7.06
N SER A 127 -22.60 -0.63 7.04
CA SER A 127 -21.85 -1.86 7.25
C SER A 127 -22.42 -3.04 6.47
N GLY A 128 -21.57 -4.05 6.27
CA GLY A 128 -21.95 -5.33 5.71
C GLY A 128 -21.10 -6.45 6.30
N ARG A 129 -21.72 -7.58 6.63
CA ARG A 129 -21.02 -8.78 7.09
C ARG A 129 -21.02 -9.84 5.99
N ARG A 130 -19.85 -10.38 5.68
CA ARG A 130 -19.68 -11.39 4.65
C ARG A 130 -20.45 -12.66 5.04
N ILE A 131 -21.20 -13.19 4.09
CA ILE A 131 -21.90 -14.47 4.23
C ILE A 131 -20.97 -15.56 3.70
N VAL A 132 -20.45 -16.39 4.61
CA VAL A 132 -19.67 -17.59 4.26
C VAL A 132 -20.61 -18.79 4.27
N ASN A 133 -20.54 -19.62 3.23
CA ASN A 133 -21.34 -20.84 3.08
C ASN A 133 -20.49 -22.08 3.31
#